data_AF-A0A6J6KSW1-F1
#
_entry.id   AF-A0A6J6KSW1-F1
#
_cell.length_a   1.000
_cell.length_b   1.000
_cell.length_c   1.000
_cell.angle_alpha   90.00
_cell.angle_beta   90.00
_cell.angle_gamma   90.00
#
_symmetry.space_group_name_H-M   'P 1'
#
loop_
_entity.id
_entity.type
_entity.pdbx_description
1 polymer ?
#
loop_
_entity_poly.entity_id
_entity_poly.type
_entity_poly.pdbx_seq_one_letter_code
_entity_poly.pdbx_strand_id
1 'polypeptide(L)'
;MNKKLVAAIATAAIALTVSGGAVASAHDGKGGKGGEKITSLLSTLVANGTITQSQADAITKAAEAARVAGKAKFDKDRAALDSIITSTLGISLDTLKTRMKAGETLSAIAGDKKDALINALIAEINKQIDAAVSAGKLTAVQATAEKAKTTERVNDMVNKLKPMGHKGGKAAARA
;
A
#
# COMPACT_ATOMS: atom_id res chain seq x y z
N MET A 1 28.43 26.82 15.93
CA MET A 1 27.10 27.14 15.36
C MET A 1 26.92 26.38 14.06
N ASN A 2 25.89 25.53 14.03
CA ASN A 2 25.49 24.67 12.93
C ASN A 2 25.13 25.48 11.67
N LYS A 3 25.39 24.94 10.46
CA LYS A 3 24.50 25.08 9.29
C LYS A 3 24.92 24.18 8.10
N LYS A 4 24.23 23.05 8.01
CA LYS A 4 23.64 22.44 6.80
C LYS A 4 24.57 22.20 5.60
N LEU A 5 25.29 21.06 5.63
CA LEU A 5 25.64 20.36 4.41
C LEU A 5 24.35 19.81 3.78
N VAL A 6 23.88 20.51 2.77
CA VAL A 6 22.84 20.07 1.84
C VAL A 6 23.41 18.86 1.10
N ALA A 7 23.00 17.67 1.53
CA ALA A 7 23.16 16.45 0.75
C ALA A 7 22.21 16.56 -0.45
N ALA A 8 22.71 17.16 -1.53
CA ALA A 8 22.12 17.00 -2.85
C ALA A 8 22.19 15.51 -3.19
N ILE A 9 21.04 14.83 -3.10
CA ILE A 9 20.87 13.49 -3.65
C ILE A 9 20.95 13.67 -5.16
N ALA A 10 22.18 13.64 -5.69
CA ALA A 10 22.41 13.51 -7.11
C ALA A 10 21.78 12.18 -7.52
N THR A 11 20.69 12.25 -8.27
CA THR A 11 20.11 11.14 -9.02
C THR A 11 21.16 10.67 -10.02
N ALA A 12 22.04 9.78 -9.58
CA ALA A 12 22.89 8.99 -10.46
C ALA A 12 21.97 8.05 -11.23
N ALA A 13 21.62 8.44 -12.46
CA ALA A 13 20.96 7.58 -13.42
C ALA A 13 21.93 6.47 -13.82
N ILE A 14 21.94 5.37 -13.07
CA ILE A 14 22.60 4.14 -13.49
C ILE A 14 21.66 3.51 -14.52
N ALA A 15 21.91 3.78 -15.79
CA ALA A 15 21.28 3.07 -16.90
C ALA A 15 21.80 1.62 -16.91
N LEU A 16 21.22 0.77 -16.08
CA LEU A 16 21.40 -0.67 -16.17
C LEU A 16 20.35 -1.19 -17.16
N THR A 17 20.74 -1.41 -18.41
CA THR A 17 19.93 -2.12 -19.40
C THR A 17 19.77 -3.58 -18.95
N VAL A 18 18.78 -3.84 -18.11
CA VAL A 18 18.32 -5.19 -17.79
C VAL A 18 17.36 -5.62 -18.90
N SER A 19 17.91 -6.30 -19.91
CA SER A 19 17.11 -7.07 -20.85
C SER A 19 16.39 -8.20 -20.11
N GLY A 20 15.06 -8.09 -20.00
CA GLY A 20 14.14 -9.22 -19.99
C GLY A 20 14.12 -10.15 -18.77
N GLY A 21 13.08 -10.02 -17.94
CA GLY A 21 12.29 -11.18 -17.50
C GLY A 21 12.69 -11.86 -16.18
N ALA A 22 12.15 -11.36 -15.07
CA ALA A 22 11.36 -12.14 -14.10
C ALA A 22 11.05 -11.25 -12.89
N VAL A 23 9.86 -10.66 -12.83
CA VAL A 23 9.34 -10.09 -11.59
C VAL A 23 8.94 -11.24 -10.66
N ALA A 24 9.91 -11.77 -9.91
CA ALA A 24 9.64 -12.73 -8.84
C ALA A 24 8.83 -12.01 -7.75
N SER A 25 7.50 -12.09 -7.85
CA SER A 25 6.59 -11.62 -6.82
C SER A 25 6.66 -12.57 -5.62
N ALA A 26 7.69 -12.40 -4.77
CA ALA A 26 7.76 -13.12 -3.50
C ALA A 26 6.80 -12.49 -2.50
N HIS A 27 5.52 -12.88 -2.57
CA HIS A 27 4.54 -12.59 -1.53
C HIS A 27 4.73 -13.57 -0.36
N ASP A 28 5.83 -13.42 0.39
CA ASP A 28 5.99 -14.09 1.67
C ASP A 28 5.35 -13.25 2.77
N GLY A 29 4.23 -13.72 3.29
CA GLY A 29 3.44 -13.11 4.37
C GLY A 29 4.17 -13.01 5.72
N LYS A 30 5.23 -12.21 5.81
CA LYS A 30 5.79 -11.68 7.06
C LYS A 30 6.24 -10.23 6.83
N GLY A 31 5.40 -9.29 7.25
CA GLY A 31 5.59 -7.83 7.15
C GLY A 31 6.78 -7.23 7.90
N GLY A 32 7.87 -7.97 8.12
CA GLY A 32 9.12 -7.50 8.70
C GLY A 32 10.40 -7.98 8.00
N LYS A 33 10.35 -9.02 7.15
CA LYS A 33 11.56 -9.69 6.63
C LYS A 33 12.08 -9.17 5.29
N GLY A 34 11.40 -8.22 4.66
CA GLY A 34 11.79 -7.72 3.34
C GLY A 34 13.09 -6.89 3.37
N GLY A 35 13.29 -6.11 4.43
CA GLY A 35 14.52 -5.30 4.60
C GLY A 35 15.73 -6.19 4.93
N GLU A 36 15.57 -7.12 5.87
CA GLU A 36 16.62 -8.06 6.27
C GLU A 36 17.11 -8.94 5.11
N LYS A 37 16.20 -9.38 4.23
CA LYS A 37 16.56 -10.14 3.01
C LYS A 37 17.40 -9.29 2.04
N ILE A 38 17.05 -8.01 1.84
CA ILE A 38 17.81 -7.11 0.96
C ILE A 38 19.20 -6.83 1.55
N THR A 39 19.28 -6.53 2.85
CA THR A 39 20.57 -6.28 3.52
C THR A 39 21.48 -7.51 3.45
N SER A 40 20.93 -8.72 3.65
CA SER A 40 21.70 -9.96 3.52
C SER A 40 22.26 -10.17 2.10
N LEU A 41 21.46 -9.90 1.06
CA LEU A 41 21.91 -10.01 -0.34
C LEU A 41 23.00 -8.96 -0.66
N LEU A 42 22.82 -7.72 -0.17
CA LEU A 42 23.83 -6.67 -0.33
C LEU A 42 25.14 -7.02 0.38
N SER A 43 25.09 -7.58 1.59
CA SER A 43 26.29 -8.04 2.30
C SER A 43 27.05 -9.12 1.53
N THR A 44 26.37 -10.08 0.90
CA THR A 44 27.01 -11.07 0.03
C THR A 44 27.68 -10.42 -1.19
N LEU A 45 27.03 -9.45 -1.82
CA LEU A 45 27.59 -8.72 -2.97
C LEU A 45 28.80 -7.85 -2.59
N VAL A 46 28.79 -7.26 -1.38
CA VAL A 46 29.95 -6.56 -0.81
C VAL A 46 31.09 -7.52 -0.55
N ALA A 47 30.81 -8.69 0.07
CA ALA A 47 31.82 -9.71 0.34
C ALA A 47 32.46 -10.26 -0.94
N ASN A 48 31.67 -10.39 -2.02
CA ASN A 48 32.15 -10.80 -3.34
C ASN A 48 32.86 -9.67 -4.11
N GLY A 49 32.99 -8.47 -3.53
CA GLY A 49 33.60 -7.30 -4.18
C GLY A 49 32.82 -6.75 -5.38
N THR A 50 31.59 -7.22 -5.61
CA THR A 50 30.74 -6.77 -6.72
C THR A 50 30.24 -5.35 -6.51
N ILE A 51 30.03 -4.96 -5.25
CA ILE A 51 29.68 -3.60 -4.83
C ILE A 51 30.51 -3.18 -3.62
N THR A 52 30.64 -1.88 -3.39
CA THR A 52 31.29 -1.30 -2.21
C THR A 52 30.28 -1.15 -1.05
N GLN A 53 30.79 -1.05 0.17
CA GLN A 53 29.95 -0.78 1.35
C GLN A 53 29.13 0.52 1.19
N SER A 54 29.74 1.57 0.63
CA SER A 54 29.05 2.83 0.36
C SER A 54 27.87 2.68 -0.61
N GLN A 55 27.99 1.81 -1.63
CA GLN A 55 26.89 1.51 -2.54
C GLN A 55 25.78 0.72 -1.85
N ALA A 56 26.11 -0.26 -1.00
CA ALA A 56 25.13 -1.01 -0.21
C ALA A 56 24.34 -0.10 0.75
N ASP A 57 25.02 0.85 1.40
CA ASP A 57 24.38 1.81 2.31
C ASP A 57 23.46 2.78 1.55
N ALA A 58 23.88 3.23 0.36
CA ALA A 58 23.06 4.09 -0.49
C ALA A 58 21.79 3.38 -0.98
N ILE A 59 21.89 2.12 -1.39
CA ILE A 59 20.74 1.29 -1.79
C ILE A 59 19.78 1.09 -0.61
N THR A 60 20.31 0.81 0.58
CA THR A 60 19.50 0.63 1.79
C THR A 60 18.71 1.91 2.12
N LYS A 61 19.36 3.07 2.06
CA LYS A 61 18.70 4.38 2.25
C LYS A 61 17.64 4.66 1.19
N ALA A 62 17.92 4.35 -0.08
CA ALA A 62 16.95 4.52 -1.16
C ALA A 62 15.72 3.63 -0.96
N ALA A 63 15.92 2.37 -0.53
CA ALA A 63 14.84 1.43 -0.25
C ALA A 63 13.98 1.86 0.95
N GLU A 64 14.61 2.38 2.01
CA GLU A 64 13.90 2.94 3.16
C GLU A 64 13.08 4.17 2.77
N ALA A 65 13.68 5.12 2.03
CA ALA A 65 12.99 6.30 1.54
C ALA A 65 11.78 5.94 0.66
N ALA A 66 11.95 4.96 -0.24
CA ALA A 66 10.85 4.45 -1.07
C ALA A 66 9.73 3.82 -0.23
N ARG A 67 10.07 3.09 0.85
CA ARG A 67 9.07 2.56 1.80
C ARG A 67 8.31 3.65 2.53
N VAL A 68 9.01 4.67 3.04
CA VAL A 68 8.40 5.80 3.73
C VAL A 68 7.47 6.56 2.79
N ALA A 69 7.93 6.87 1.58
CA ALA A 69 7.12 7.53 0.57
C ALA A 69 5.90 6.68 0.16
N GLY A 70 6.07 5.37 0.02
CA GLY A 70 4.99 4.42 -0.23
C GLY A 70 3.95 4.46 0.89
N LYS A 71 4.38 4.34 2.15
CA LYS A 71 3.49 4.41 3.31
C LYS A 71 2.74 5.74 3.38
N ALA A 72 3.42 6.86 3.17
CA ALA A 72 2.79 8.18 3.16
C ALA A 72 1.70 8.28 2.07
N LYS A 73 1.94 7.72 0.87
CA LYS A 73 0.93 7.65 -0.17
C LYS A 73 -0.27 6.79 0.26
N PHE A 74 -0.03 5.59 0.80
CA PHE A 74 -1.12 4.73 1.29
C PHE A 74 -1.95 5.40 2.39
N ASP A 75 -1.31 6.10 3.33
CA ASP A 75 -2.01 6.83 4.40
C ASP A 75 -2.86 7.97 3.81
N LYS A 76 -2.36 8.68 2.80
CA LYS A 76 -3.10 9.74 2.09
C LYS A 76 -4.29 9.18 1.31
N ASP A 77 -4.08 8.10 0.57
CA ASP A 77 -5.13 7.43 -0.21
C ASP A 77 -6.25 6.92 0.71
N ARG A 78 -5.89 6.36 1.88
CA ARG A 78 -6.87 5.95 2.90
C ARG A 78 -7.64 7.13 3.47
N ALA A 79 -6.94 8.23 3.79
CA ALA A 79 -7.57 9.43 4.31
C ALA A 79 -8.56 10.05 3.29
N ALA A 80 -8.27 9.98 1.99
CA ALA A 80 -9.19 10.42 0.94
C ALA A 80 -10.47 9.58 0.93
N LEU A 81 -10.38 8.26 1.06
CA LEU A 81 -11.55 7.38 1.14
C LEU A 81 -12.36 7.65 2.42
N ASP A 82 -11.69 7.77 3.56
CA ASP A 82 -12.31 8.10 4.85
C ASP A 82 -13.08 9.45 4.77
N SER A 83 -12.51 10.43 4.07
CA SER A 83 -13.17 11.73 3.82
C SER A 83 -14.41 11.60 2.94
N ILE A 84 -14.37 10.77 1.90
CA ILE A 84 -15.54 10.52 1.03
C ILE A 84 -16.65 9.85 1.82
N ILE A 85 -16.32 8.84 2.64
CA ILE A 85 -17.30 8.13 3.46
C ILE A 85 -17.97 9.11 4.42
N THR A 86 -17.20 9.85 5.20
CA THR A 86 -17.73 10.79 6.20
C THR A 86 -18.53 11.93 5.56
N SER A 87 -18.07 12.48 4.43
CA SER A 87 -18.80 13.52 3.68
C SER A 87 -20.10 13.02 3.07
N THR A 88 -20.12 11.80 2.51
CA THR A 88 -21.32 11.20 1.92
C THR A 88 -22.34 10.88 3.00
N LEU A 89 -21.89 10.26 4.09
CA LEU A 89 -22.76 9.85 5.19
C LEU A 89 -23.25 11.04 6.03
N GLY A 90 -22.45 12.09 6.15
CA GLY A 90 -22.73 13.24 7.04
C GLY A 90 -22.47 12.92 8.51
N ILE A 91 -21.55 11.97 8.79
CA ILE A 91 -21.17 11.57 10.15
C ILE A 91 -19.68 11.77 10.37
N SER A 92 -19.26 11.93 11.62
CA SER A 92 -17.85 11.99 11.96
C SER A 92 -17.15 10.64 11.77
N LEU A 93 -15.84 10.68 11.55
CA LEU A 93 -15.01 9.48 11.44
C LEU A 93 -15.02 8.65 12.74
N ASP A 94 -15.12 9.30 13.90
CA ASP A 94 -15.17 8.62 15.20
C ASP A 94 -16.52 7.92 15.43
N THR A 95 -17.62 8.55 15.00
CA THR A 95 -18.95 7.92 14.98
C THR A 95 -18.96 6.71 14.07
N LEU A 96 -18.42 6.84 12.85
CA LEU A 96 -18.29 5.74 11.90
C LEU A 96 -17.51 4.57 12.49
N LYS A 97 -16.33 4.84 13.06
CA LYS A 97 -15.49 3.82 13.70
C LYS A 97 -16.20 3.12 14.86
N THR A 98 -16.94 3.86 15.66
CA THR A 98 -17.67 3.31 16.81
C THR A 98 -18.75 2.33 16.34
N ARG A 99 -19.54 2.71 15.33
CA ARG A 99 -20.56 1.83 14.74
C ARG A 99 -19.98 0.60 14.06
N MET A 100 -18.88 0.78 13.32
CA MET A 100 -18.16 -0.35 12.72
C MET A 100 -17.58 -1.31 13.78
N LYS A 101 -17.13 -0.80 14.93
CA LYS A 101 -16.69 -1.62 16.07
C LYS A 101 -17.86 -2.33 16.77
N ALA A 102 -19.04 -1.71 16.78
CA ALA A 102 -20.28 -2.32 17.26
C ALA A 102 -20.81 -3.41 16.32
N GLY A 103 -20.19 -3.57 15.14
CA GLY A 103 -20.53 -4.60 14.18
C GLY A 103 -21.55 -4.18 13.12
N GLU A 104 -21.81 -2.88 12.96
CA GLU A 104 -22.59 -2.37 11.84
C GLU A 104 -21.75 -2.37 10.54
N THR A 105 -22.35 -2.80 9.43
CA THR A 105 -21.72 -2.69 8.10
C THR A 105 -21.79 -1.26 7.59
N LEU A 106 -20.89 -0.88 6.68
CA LEU A 106 -20.99 0.42 6.00
C LEU A 106 -22.33 0.59 5.27
N SER A 107 -22.89 -0.49 4.73
CA SER A 107 -24.22 -0.48 4.11
C SER A 107 -25.33 -0.12 5.10
N ALA A 108 -25.29 -0.67 6.31
CA ALA A 108 -26.27 -0.38 7.35
C ALA A 108 -26.14 1.06 7.86
N ILE A 109 -24.91 1.55 8.00
CA ILE A 109 -24.63 2.94 8.41
C ILE A 109 -25.05 3.92 7.31
N ALA A 110 -24.92 3.53 6.03
CA ALA A 110 -25.26 4.37 4.88
C ALA A 110 -26.75 4.50 4.62
N GLY A 111 -27.55 3.47 4.92
CA GLY A 111 -28.97 3.43 4.59
C GLY A 111 -29.20 3.75 3.12
N ASP A 112 -30.06 4.74 2.85
CA ASP A 112 -30.43 5.16 1.49
C ASP A 112 -29.26 5.74 0.68
N LYS A 113 -28.17 6.16 1.34
CA LYS A 113 -27.00 6.72 0.67
C LYS A 113 -26.01 5.66 0.17
N LYS A 114 -26.33 4.37 0.34
CA LYS A 114 -25.45 3.25 -0.02
C LYS A 114 -24.94 3.33 -1.45
N ASP A 115 -25.82 3.54 -2.43
CA ASP A 115 -25.43 3.52 -3.84
C ASP A 115 -24.56 4.72 -4.20
N ALA A 116 -24.88 5.89 -3.64
CA ALA A 116 -24.04 7.08 -3.77
C ALA A 116 -22.64 6.86 -3.18
N LEU A 117 -22.55 6.18 -2.02
CA LEU A 117 -21.29 5.85 -1.38
C LEU A 117 -20.46 4.86 -2.22
N ILE A 118 -21.08 3.81 -2.76
CA ILE A 118 -20.41 2.83 -3.63
C ILE A 118 -19.82 3.52 -4.86
N ASN A 119 -20.61 4.37 -5.52
CA ASN A 119 -20.17 5.10 -6.71
C ASN A 119 -19.01 6.06 -6.40
N ALA A 120 -19.09 6.80 -5.29
CA ALA A 120 -18.02 7.72 -4.87
C ALA A 120 -16.72 6.98 -4.54
N LEU A 121 -16.80 5.82 -3.88
CA LEU A 121 -15.63 4.99 -3.56
C LEU A 121 -14.99 4.39 -4.83
N ILE A 122 -15.79 3.88 -5.77
CA ILE A 122 -15.28 3.36 -7.05
C ILE A 122 -14.55 4.47 -7.82
N ALA A 123 -15.14 5.67 -7.90
CA ALA A 123 -14.54 6.80 -8.60
C ALA A 123 -13.18 7.18 -8.03
N GLU A 124 -13.05 7.27 -6.70
CA GLU A 124 -11.78 7.62 -6.05
C GLU A 124 -10.74 6.49 -6.18
N ILE A 125 -11.13 5.22 -6.06
CA ILE A 125 -10.20 4.10 -6.26
C ILE A 125 -9.69 4.07 -7.70
N ASN A 126 -10.56 4.29 -8.69
CA ASN A 126 -10.15 4.37 -10.10
C ASN A 126 -9.14 5.50 -10.33
N LYS A 127 -9.35 6.67 -9.71
CA LYS A 127 -8.41 7.80 -9.75
C LYS A 127 -7.06 7.44 -9.13
N GLN A 128 -7.04 6.68 -8.03
CA GLN A 128 -5.80 6.19 -7.42
C GLN A 128 -5.07 5.18 -8.32
N ILE A 129 -5.81 4.31 -9.03
CA ILE A 129 -5.25 3.40 -10.03
C ILE A 129 -4.63 4.19 -11.19
N ASP A 130 -5.32 5.22 -11.70
CA ASP A 130 -4.80 6.05 -12.79
C ASP A 130 -3.57 6.85 -12.37
N ALA A 131 -3.53 7.36 -11.14
CA ALA A 131 -2.34 7.98 -10.59
C ALA A 131 -1.16 6.99 -10.48
N ALA A 132 -1.43 5.71 -10.20
CA ALA A 132 -0.41 4.67 -10.18
C ALA A 132 0.10 4.30 -11.58
N VAL A 133 -0.75 4.34 -12.60
CA VAL A 133 -0.34 4.21 -14.01
C VAL A 133 0.54 5.38 -14.42
N SER A 134 0.11 6.62 -14.13
CA SER A 134 0.88 7.82 -14.45
C SER A 134 2.23 7.87 -13.72
N ALA A 135 2.32 7.28 -12.53
CA ALA A 135 3.57 7.13 -11.79
C ALA A 135 4.46 5.98 -12.29
N GLY A 136 4.05 5.26 -13.35
CA GLY A 136 4.78 4.11 -13.90
C GLY A 136 4.78 2.87 -13.00
N LYS A 137 3.93 2.84 -11.96
CA LYS A 137 3.87 1.74 -10.99
C LYS A 137 2.94 0.60 -11.43
N LEU A 138 2.02 0.89 -12.35
CA LEU A 138 1.13 -0.08 -12.96
C LEU A 138 1.16 0.09 -14.48
N THR A 139 1.09 -1.03 -15.19
CA THR A 139 0.85 -0.99 -16.64
C THR A 139 -0.63 -0.75 -16.92
N ALA A 140 -0.96 -0.25 -18.11
CA ALA A 140 -2.35 -0.04 -18.52
C ALA A 140 -3.19 -1.33 -18.44
N VAL A 141 -2.60 -2.48 -18.78
CA VAL A 141 -3.26 -3.79 -18.70
C VAL A 141 -3.57 -4.18 -17.26
N GLN A 142 -2.61 -3.98 -16.35
CA GLN A 142 -2.82 -4.23 -14.92
C GLN A 142 -3.89 -3.29 -14.34
N ALA A 143 -3.88 -2.02 -14.74
CA ALA A 143 -4.87 -1.05 -14.31
C ALA A 143 -6.29 -1.45 -14.72
N THR A 144 -6.49 -1.89 -15.96
CA THR A 144 -7.80 -2.39 -16.42
C THR A 144 -8.27 -3.58 -15.60
N ALA A 145 -7.37 -4.53 -15.31
CA ALA A 145 -7.69 -5.68 -14.47
C ALA A 145 -8.05 -5.29 -13.02
N GLU A 146 -7.36 -4.31 -12.44
CA GLU A 146 -7.67 -3.79 -11.10
C GLU A 146 -8.98 -3.00 -11.07
N LYS A 147 -9.27 -2.18 -12.09
CA LYS A 147 -10.55 -1.45 -12.22
C LYS A 147 -11.73 -2.41 -12.33
N ALA A 148 -11.60 -3.51 -13.09
CA ALA A 148 -12.65 -4.52 -13.20
C ALA A 148 -13.00 -5.17 -11.85
N LYS A 149 -12.00 -5.38 -10.99
CA LYS A 149 -12.19 -5.94 -9.63
C LYS A 149 -12.63 -4.90 -8.61
N THR A 150 -12.51 -3.61 -8.91
CA THR A 150 -12.80 -2.53 -7.95
C THR A 150 -14.27 -2.52 -7.56
N THR A 151 -15.18 -2.71 -8.50
CA THR A 151 -16.63 -2.76 -8.23
C THR A 151 -17.00 -3.87 -7.25
N GLU A 152 -16.48 -5.08 -7.48
CA GLU A 152 -16.72 -6.24 -6.60
C GLU A 152 -16.14 -5.98 -5.20
N ARG A 153 -14.89 -5.51 -5.11
CA ARG A 153 -14.24 -5.21 -3.83
C ARG A 153 -14.97 -4.11 -3.05
N VAL A 154 -15.44 -3.05 -3.71
CA VAL A 154 -16.19 -1.98 -3.05
C VAL A 154 -17.53 -2.48 -2.54
N ASN A 155 -18.26 -3.26 -3.35
CA ASN A 155 -19.50 -3.90 -2.90
C ASN A 155 -19.26 -4.80 -1.70
N ASP A 156 -18.19 -5.59 -1.72
CA ASP A 156 -17.80 -6.42 -0.58
C ASP A 156 -17.44 -5.60 0.65
N MET A 157 -16.67 -4.52 0.51
CA MET A 157 -16.32 -3.64 1.62
C MET A 157 -17.55 -2.95 2.24
N VAL A 158 -18.53 -2.59 1.42
CA VAL A 158 -19.73 -1.90 1.88
C VAL A 158 -20.70 -2.88 2.57
N ASN A 159 -20.85 -4.08 2.02
CA ASN A 159 -21.84 -5.06 2.49
C ASN A 159 -21.31 -6.03 3.56
N LYS A 160 -19.99 -6.27 3.66
CA LYS A 160 -19.40 -7.19 4.64
C LYS A 160 -18.87 -6.43 5.85
N LEU A 161 -19.05 -6.98 7.05
CA LEU A 161 -18.22 -6.58 8.18
C LEU A 161 -16.78 -6.93 7.82
N LYS A 162 -15.88 -5.96 7.94
CA LYS A 162 -14.45 -6.26 7.93
C LYS A 162 -14.21 -7.29 9.03
N PRO A 163 -13.70 -8.51 8.72
CA PRO A 163 -13.37 -9.46 9.77
C PRO A 163 -12.39 -8.78 10.72
N MET A 164 -12.86 -8.47 11.93
CA MET A 164 -12.01 -7.95 12.99
C MET A 164 -11.05 -9.06 13.39
N GLY A 165 -9.91 -9.13 12.69
CA GLY A 165 -8.75 -9.94 13.01
C GLY A 165 -9.01 -11.39 13.40
N HIS A 166 -9.02 -12.31 12.43
CA HIS A 166 -8.46 -13.64 12.71
C HIS A 166 -6.93 -13.53 12.67
N LYS A 167 -6.37 -13.00 13.76
CA LYS A 167 -4.94 -13.09 14.04
C LYS A 167 -4.67 -14.53 14.47
N GLY A 168 -4.42 -15.42 13.51
CA GLY A 168 -3.79 -16.72 13.69
C GLY A 168 -4.20 -17.51 14.94
N GLY A 169 -5.45 -17.97 15.00
CA GLY A 169 -5.80 -19.08 15.88
C GLY A 169 -5.41 -20.39 15.21
N LYS A 170 -4.15 -20.82 15.35
CA LYS A 170 -3.88 -22.26 15.32
C LYS A 170 -4.54 -22.83 16.56
N ALA A 171 -5.76 -23.36 16.41
CA ALA A 171 -6.34 -24.26 17.38
C ALA A 171 -5.47 -25.52 17.41
N ALA A 172 -4.44 -25.49 18.25
CA ALA A 172 -3.87 -26.69 18.83
C ALA A 172 -4.79 -27.13 19.98
N ALA A 173 -4.95 -28.45 20.11
CA ALA A 173 -5.75 -29.21 21.08
C ALA A 173 -7.26 -29.17 20.81
N ARG A 174 -7.94 -30.30 20.55
CA ARG A 174 -7.95 -31.60 21.26
C ARG A 174 -8.13 -32.73 20.24
N ALA A 175 -7.30 -33.78 20.21
CA ALA A 175 -7.30 -34.94 21.13
C ALA A 175 -8.68 -35.59 21.21
#